data_AF-C5FRQ5-F1
#
_entry.id   AF-C5FRQ5-F1
#
_cell.length_a   1.000
_cell.length_b   1.000
_cell.length_c   1.000
_cell.angle_alpha   90.00
_cell.angle_beta   90.00
_cell.angle_gamma   90.00
#
_symmetry.space_group_name_H-M   'P 1'
#
loop_
_entity.id
_entity.type
_entity.pdbx_description
1 polymer ?
#
loop_
_entity_poly.entity_id
_entity_poly.type
_entity_poly.pdbx_seq_one_letter_code
_entity_poly.pdbx_strand_id
1 'polypeptide(L)'
;MWFLPLLAAQGDKRSLYYLSHIKSQPSHRLPLPDNATDPLQVVISGQIRLEKGDLENAAQEFKKAMAMSKPVEAPDSFDALFPTKVRQPWEAYGSVMQSLGNHDAANEAYTIGAIEYDSSQAHKLLLSTILQSGNLIKYEEYLTKVAMGNDILACYQLGNLYLTLYLIQSELGKRGSGRNKEETQLASRYTKDESRQLATEWYEIAIAGGHAQAALVMAGLLRQQNKHEEGLRYLELAEANSGHSERTAKLRGSWHDVQFTVDLKDLMSLHFWSYAMCWDRQLRLLTEATWKQWKWMFLAL
;
A
#
# COMPACT_ATOMS: atom_id res chain seq x y z
N MET A 1 5.15 -19.52 -2.38
CA MET A 1 4.15 -18.65 -3.04
C MET A 1 2.91 -19.46 -3.41
N TRP A 2 2.04 -19.76 -2.46
CA TRP A 2 0.83 -20.58 -2.70
C TRP A 2 -0.40 -19.75 -3.13
N PHE A 3 -0.30 -18.41 -3.07
CA PHE A 3 -1.36 -17.48 -3.47
C PHE A 3 -1.36 -17.11 -4.96
N LEU A 4 -0.24 -17.29 -5.68
CA LEU A 4 -0.16 -17.02 -7.13
C LEU A 4 -1.18 -17.85 -7.95
N PRO A 5 -1.43 -19.14 -7.64
CA PRO A 5 -2.51 -19.90 -8.25
C PRO A 5 -3.92 -19.35 -7.96
N LEU A 6 -4.14 -18.75 -6.78
CA LEU A 6 -5.43 -18.16 -6.40
C LEU A 6 -5.70 -16.86 -7.18
N LEU A 7 -4.67 -16.01 -7.34
CA LEU A 7 -4.74 -14.80 -8.17
C LEU A 7 -4.86 -15.13 -9.67
N ALA A 8 -4.15 -16.17 -10.13
CA ALA A 8 -4.31 -16.69 -11.50
C ALA A 8 -5.73 -17.22 -11.76
N ALA A 9 -6.33 -17.92 -10.80
CA ALA A 9 -7.71 -18.39 -10.89
C ALA A 9 -8.74 -17.25 -10.90
N GLN A 10 -8.38 -16.08 -10.37
CA GLN A 10 -9.17 -14.84 -10.44
C GLN A 10 -8.93 -14.06 -11.75
N GLY A 11 -8.15 -14.62 -12.69
CA GLY A 11 -7.92 -14.02 -14.01
C GLY A 11 -6.76 -13.02 -14.06
N ASP A 12 -5.93 -12.94 -13.02
CA ASP A 12 -4.77 -12.05 -13.02
C ASP A 12 -3.64 -12.58 -13.92
N LYS A 13 -3.53 -11.98 -15.10
CA LYS A 13 -2.53 -12.28 -16.14
C LYS A 13 -1.09 -12.13 -15.67
N ARG A 14 -0.83 -11.35 -14.62
CA ARG A 14 0.53 -11.14 -14.07
C ARG A 14 1.02 -12.33 -13.25
N SER A 15 0.13 -13.05 -12.57
CA SER A 15 0.45 -14.30 -11.88
C SER A 15 1.10 -15.32 -12.82
N LEU A 16 0.60 -15.38 -14.06
CA LEU A 16 1.14 -16.23 -15.13
C LEU A 16 2.48 -15.73 -15.67
N TYR A 17 2.68 -14.40 -15.71
CA TYR A 17 3.91 -13.76 -16.13
C TYR A 17 5.06 -13.94 -15.12
N TYR A 18 4.79 -13.80 -13.82
CA TYR A 18 5.81 -14.00 -12.77
C TYR A 18 6.30 -15.44 -12.67
N LEU A 19 5.45 -16.42 -12.99
CA LEU A 19 5.84 -17.84 -13.08
C LEU A 19 6.83 -18.11 -14.23
N SER A 20 6.85 -17.29 -15.29
CA SER A 20 7.70 -17.52 -16.46
C SER A 20 9.04 -16.75 -16.45
N HIS A 21 9.21 -15.72 -15.61
CA HIS A 21 10.33 -14.76 -15.71
C HIS A 21 11.39 -14.81 -14.58
N ILE A 22 11.41 -15.85 -13.74
CA ILE A 22 12.42 -16.00 -12.67
C ILE A 22 13.86 -16.22 -13.21
N LYS A 23 14.11 -16.28 -14.53
CA LYS A 23 15.41 -16.70 -15.09
C LYS A 23 16.07 -15.86 -16.20
N SER A 24 15.55 -14.70 -16.62
CA SER A 24 16.17 -13.96 -17.74
C SER A 24 16.63 -12.55 -17.36
N GLN A 25 17.94 -12.28 -17.52
CA GLN A 25 18.52 -10.93 -17.53
C GLN A 25 18.32 -10.28 -18.91
N PRO A 26 17.95 -9.00 -19.01
CA PRO A 26 17.92 -8.30 -20.29
C PRO A 26 19.21 -7.48 -20.50
N SER A 27 19.82 -7.67 -21.65
CA SER A 27 20.94 -6.85 -22.13
C SER A 27 20.58 -6.28 -23.50
N HIS A 28 20.27 -4.99 -23.61
CA HIS A 28 20.32 -4.27 -24.90
C HIS A 28 20.56 -2.76 -24.74
N ARG A 29 21.26 -2.19 -25.74
CA ARG A 29 21.71 -0.79 -25.81
C ARG A 29 20.65 0.13 -26.41
N LEU A 30 20.64 1.38 -25.96
CA LEU A 30 19.76 2.47 -26.42
C LEU A 30 20.17 3.02 -27.79
N PRO A 31 19.23 3.36 -28.69
CA PRO A 31 19.54 4.10 -29.91
C PRO A 31 19.61 5.63 -29.68
N LEU A 32 20.38 6.32 -30.53
CA LEU A 32 20.55 7.77 -30.58
C LEU A 32 19.70 8.41 -31.72
N PRO A 33 19.45 9.73 -31.67
CA PRO A 33 18.23 10.35 -32.17
C PRO A 33 18.38 10.95 -33.57
N ASP A 34 17.29 10.95 -34.34
CA ASP A 34 17.03 11.97 -35.36
C ASP A 34 15.51 12.15 -35.58
N ASN A 35 15.10 13.42 -35.56
CA ASN A 35 13.79 13.99 -35.94
C ASN A 35 12.57 13.67 -35.03
N ALA A 36 12.05 14.73 -34.39
CA ALA A 36 11.07 14.70 -33.30
C ALA A 36 9.78 13.90 -33.57
N THR A 37 9.72 12.63 -33.13
CA THR A 37 8.48 11.82 -33.09
C THR A 37 8.51 10.71 -32.02
N ASP A 38 9.24 10.91 -30.92
CA ASP A 38 9.38 9.90 -29.87
C ASP A 38 8.82 10.44 -28.54
N PRO A 39 7.81 9.79 -27.92
CA PRO A 39 7.31 10.13 -26.59
C PRO A 39 8.45 10.34 -25.57
N LEU A 40 9.56 9.61 -25.71
CA LEU A 40 10.75 9.75 -24.86
C LEU A 40 11.39 11.14 -24.95
N GLN A 41 11.53 11.70 -26.16
CA GLN A 41 12.11 13.04 -26.35
C GLN A 41 11.23 14.13 -25.73
N VAL A 42 9.91 13.96 -25.82
CA VAL A 42 8.94 14.89 -25.22
C VAL A 42 9.04 14.84 -23.68
N VAL A 43 9.21 13.65 -23.09
CA VAL A 43 9.46 13.51 -21.64
C VAL A 43 10.78 14.16 -21.23
N ILE A 44 11.86 13.96 -21.98
CA ILE A 44 13.17 14.58 -21.67
C ILE A 44 13.07 16.11 -21.76
N SER A 45 12.38 16.64 -22.77
CA SER A 45 12.09 18.09 -22.88
C SER A 45 11.34 18.61 -21.65
N GLY A 46 10.29 17.90 -21.22
CA GLY A 46 9.53 18.23 -20.01
C GLY A 46 10.40 18.21 -18.74
N GLN A 47 11.31 17.24 -18.61
CA GLN A 47 12.24 17.15 -17.47
C GLN A 47 13.20 18.34 -17.43
N ILE A 48 13.79 18.72 -18.56
CA ILE A 48 14.68 19.89 -18.64
C ILE A 48 13.94 21.18 -18.24
N ARG A 49 12.66 21.32 -18.60
CA ARG A 49 11.83 22.46 -18.18
C ARG A 49 11.52 22.43 -16.69
N LEU A 50 11.20 21.26 -16.15
CA LEU A 50 10.96 21.05 -14.73
C LEU A 50 12.19 21.44 -13.89
N GLU A 51 13.40 21.03 -14.31
CA GLU A 51 14.66 21.39 -13.65
C GLU A 51 14.93 22.90 -13.67
N LYS A 52 14.41 23.62 -14.67
CA LYS A 52 14.48 25.09 -14.78
C LYS A 52 13.38 25.81 -13.98
N GLY A 53 12.48 25.07 -13.32
CA GLY A 53 11.36 25.63 -12.56
C GLY A 53 10.15 26.04 -13.42
N ASP A 54 10.16 25.73 -14.71
CA ASP A 54 9.07 26.04 -15.63
C ASP A 54 7.98 24.95 -15.58
N LEU A 55 7.24 24.95 -14.47
CA LEU A 55 6.26 23.90 -14.13
C LEU A 55 5.12 23.81 -15.16
N GLU A 56 4.61 24.94 -15.64
CA GLU A 56 3.48 24.97 -16.58
C GLU A 56 3.84 24.39 -17.94
N ASN A 57 4.98 24.78 -18.52
CA ASN A 57 5.41 24.21 -19.80
C ASN A 57 5.89 22.76 -19.64
N ALA A 58 6.51 22.40 -18.52
CA ALA A 58 6.84 21.00 -18.22
C ALA A 58 5.57 20.12 -18.20
N ALA A 59 4.50 20.59 -17.56
CA ALA A 59 3.22 19.91 -17.54
C ALA A 59 2.63 19.72 -18.95
N GLN A 60 2.70 20.74 -19.81
CA GLN A 60 2.22 20.63 -21.19
C GLN A 60 2.99 19.57 -21.99
N GLU A 61 4.31 19.52 -21.84
CA GLU A 61 5.14 18.50 -22.50
C GLU A 61 4.81 17.10 -21.97
N PHE A 62 4.68 16.91 -20.65
CA PHE A 62 4.30 15.61 -20.11
C PHE A 62 2.90 15.17 -20.54
N LYS A 63 1.93 16.10 -20.58
CA LYS A 63 0.58 15.80 -21.08
C LYS A 63 0.59 15.41 -22.55
N LYS A 64 1.40 16.08 -23.36
CA LYS A 64 1.62 15.72 -24.77
C LYS A 64 2.24 14.34 -24.89
N ALA A 65 3.27 14.04 -24.10
CA ALA A 65 3.91 12.72 -24.08
C ALA A 65 2.92 11.62 -23.69
N MET A 66 2.07 11.85 -22.67
CA MET A 66 1.00 10.93 -22.27
C MET A 66 0.04 10.62 -23.42
N ALA A 67 -0.37 11.64 -24.19
CA ALA A 67 -1.27 11.46 -25.33
C ALA A 67 -0.62 10.69 -26.49
N MET A 68 0.71 10.73 -26.59
CA MET A 68 1.48 10.01 -27.61
C MET A 68 1.81 8.57 -27.19
N SER A 69 1.95 8.31 -25.89
CA SER A 69 2.27 6.99 -25.35
C SER A 69 1.02 6.13 -25.15
N LYS A 70 1.03 4.91 -25.67
CA LYS A 70 0.08 3.85 -25.29
C LYS A 70 0.85 2.60 -24.84
N PRO A 71 0.32 1.81 -23.89
CA PRO A 71 0.88 0.51 -23.57
C PRO A 71 0.89 -0.37 -24.83
N VAL A 72 2.01 -1.00 -25.15
CA VAL A 72 2.10 -1.97 -26.25
C VAL A 72 1.52 -3.29 -25.75
N GLU A 73 0.55 -3.86 -26.49
CA GLU A 73 -0.22 -5.05 -26.05
C GLU A 73 0.56 -6.39 -26.04
N ALA A 74 1.83 -6.42 -26.46
CA ALA A 74 2.59 -7.67 -26.61
C ALA A 74 3.71 -7.84 -25.56
N PRO A 75 3.93 -9.07 -25.05
CA PRO A 75 4.71 -9.34 -23.85
C PRO A 75 6.18 -9.55 -24.17
N ASP A 76 6.88 -8.55 -24.70
CA ASP A 76 8.33 -8.58 -24.83
C ASP A 76 8.91 -7.26 -24.32
N SER A 77 9.06 -7.19 -23.00
CA SER A 77 9.63 -6.08 -22.21
C SER A 77 8.82 -4.78 -22.18
N PHE A 78 8.13 -4.57 -21.07
CA PHE A 78 7.57 -3.28 -20.66
C PHE A 78 8.67 -2.19 -20.54
N ASP A 79 9.93 -2.61 -20.45
CA ASP A 79 11.14 -1.77 -20.47
C ASP A 79 11.48 -1.16 -21.86
N ALA A 80 10.76 -1.51 -22.94
CA ALA A 80 11.18 -1.17 -24.30
C ALA A 80 10.92 0.29 -24.75
N LEU A 81 9.96 1.01 -24.15
CA LEU A 81 9.63 2.38 -24.58
C LEU A 81 10.22 3.49 -23.70
N PHE A 82 10.43 3.22 -22.41
CA PHE A 82 11.11 4.13 -21.49
C PHE A 82 12.12 3.31 -20.70
N PRO A 83 13.43 3.64 -20.76
CA PRO A 83 14.42 3.01 -19.90
C PRO A 83 13.96 3.13 -18.45
N THR A 84 14.25 2.14 -17.59
CA THR A 84 13.92 2.15 -16.15
C THR A 84 14.38 3.39 -15.38
N LYS A 85 15.22 4.23 -15.99
CA LYS A 85 15.73 5.51 -15.46
C LYS A 85 14.91 6.74 -15.88
N VAL A 86 13.97 6.62 -16.81
CA VAL A 86 13.14 7.73 -17.28
C VAL A 86 11.74 7.60 -16.67
N ARG A 87 11.28 8.64 -15.97
CA ARG A 87 9.92 8.66 -15.41
C ARG A 87 8.88 8.50 -16.51
N GLN A 88 7.83 7.75 -16.20
CA GLN A 88 6.70 7.61 -17.11
C GLN A 88 5.99 8.96 -17.30
N PRO A 89 5.43 9.25 -18.48
CA PRO A 89 4.73 10.51 -18.74
C PRO A 89 3.64 10.84 -17.71
N TRP A 90 2.83 9.84 -17.32
CA TRP A 90 1.76 9.99 -16.33
C TRP A 90 2.30 10.31 -14.94
N GLU A 91 3.44 9.73 -14.57
CA GLU A 91 4.08 9.94 -13.26
C GLU A 91 4.66 11.36 -13.20
N ALA A 92 5.34 11.78 -14.25
CA ALA A 92 5.93 13.10 -14.37
C ALA A 92 4.85 14.19 -14.37
N TYR A 93 3.81 14.04 -15.19
CA TYR A 93 2.68 14.97 -15.23
C TYR A 93 1.97 15.05 -13.87
N GLY A 94 1.63 13.90 -13.26
CA GLY A 94 0.94 13.88 -11.98
C GLY A 94 1.74 14.54 -10.86
N SER A 95 3.07 14.33 -10.83
CA SER A 95 3.97 14.98 -9.86
C SER A 95 4.02 16.50 -10.03
N VAL A 96 4.03 17.00 -11.27
CA VAL A 96 3.97 18.45 -11.53
C VAL A 96 2.62 19.02 -11.12
N MET A 97 1.51 18.33 -11.42
CA MET A 97 0.17 18.74 -11.01
C MET A 97 0.02 18.82 -9.48
N GLN A 98 0.60 17.87 -8.73
CA GLN A 98 0.66 17.96 -7.28
C GLN A 98 1.43 19.19 -6.80
N SER A 99 2.55 19.51 -7.45
CA SER A 99 3.37 20.68 -7.11
C SER A 99 2.64 22.00 -7.39
N LEU A 100 1.76 22.02 -8.39
CA LEU A 100 0.88 23.14 -8.72
C LEU A 100 -0.41 23.18 -7.87
N GLY A 101 -0.61 22.24 -6.94
CA GLY A 101 -1.82 22.14 -6.11
C GLY A 101 -3.04 21.59 -6.85
N ASN A 102 -2.91 21.13 -8.09
CA ASN A 102 -3.98 20.53 -8.87
C ASN A 102 -4.07 19.01 -8.59
N HIS A 103 -4.59 18.66 -7.42
CA HIS A 103 -4.69 17.27 -6.97
C HIS A 103 -5.61 16.40 -7.85
N ASP A 104 -6.64 16.99 -8.47
CA ASP A 104 -7.56 16.27 -9.35
C ASP A 104 -6.86 15.81 -10.63
N ALA A 105 -6.14 16.73 -11.31
CA ALA A 105 -5.36 16.38 -12.50
C ALA A 105 -4.23 15.40 -12.19
N ALA A 106 -3.64 15.46 -10.98
CA ALA A 106 -2.66 14.48 -10.54
C ALA A 106 -3.29 13.08 -10.39
N ASN A 107 -4.44 13.00 -9.72
CA ASN A 107 -5.16 11.74 -9.51
C ASN A 107 -5.64 11.12 -10.83
N GLU A 108 -6.08 11.93 -11.79
CA GLU A 108 -6.44 11.46 -13.13
C GLU A 108 -5.24 10.82 -13.84
N ALA A 109 -4.08 11.47 -13.77
CA ALA A 109 -2.85 10.95 -14.37
C ALA A 109 -2.39 9.64 -13.73
N TYR A 110 -2.42 9.56 -12.39
CA TYR A 110 -2.11 8.32 -11.70
C TYR A 110 -3.14 7.23 -11.99
N THR A 111 -4.41 7.58 -12.22
CA THR A 111 -5.45 6.63 -12.62
C THR A 111 -5.14 6.03 -13.99
N ILE A 112 -4.65 6.83 -14.94
CA ILE A 112 -4.14 6.32 -16.22
C ILE A 112 -3.00 5.33 -15.98
N GLY A 113 -2.01 5.69 -15.16
CA GLY A 113 -0.91 4.79 -14.77
C GLY A 113 -1.37 3.48 -14.11
N ALA A 114 -2.45 3.52 -13.34
CA ALA A 114 -2.98 2.36 -12.61
C ALA A 114 -3.86 1.46 -13.47
N ILE A 115 -4.65 2.02 -14.41
CA ILE A 115 -5.60 1.27 -15.24
C ILE A 115 -4.96 0.83 -16.55
N GLU A 116 -4.33 1.76 -17.28
CA GLU A 116 -3.79 1.46 -18.61
C GLU A 116 -2.42 0.77 -18.53
N TYR A 117 -1.60 1.16 -17.55
CA TYR A 117 -0.22 0.68 -17.42
C TYR A 117 -0.05 -0.37 -16.31
N ASP A 118 -1.09 -0.61 -15.49
CA ASP A 118 -1.04 -1.47 -14.29
C ASP A 118 0.25 -1.26 -13.48
N SER A 119 0.67 -0.01 -13.31
CA SER A 119 1.93 0.31 -12.66
C SER A 119 1.78 0.24 -11.13
N SER A 120 2.62 -0.58 -10.48
CA SER A 120 2.65 -0.65 -9.00
C SER A 120 2.90 0.72 -8.37
N GLN A 121 3.72 1.57 -9.01
CA GLN A 121 3.96 2.94 -8.56
C GLN A 121 2.70 3.81 -8.67
N ALA A 122 1.90 3.65 -9.73
CA ALA A 122 0.65 4.37 -9.87
C ALA A 122 -0.39 3.93 -8.82
N HIS A 123 -0.51 2.63 -8.56
CA HIS A 123 -1.35 2.12 -7.47
C HIS A 123 -0.93 2.73 -6.13
N LYS A 124 0.38 2.78 -5.87
CA LYS A 124 0.97 3.36 -4.64
C LYS A 124 0.59 4.83 -4.46
N LEU A 125 0.69 5.62 -5.52
CA LEU A 125 0.35 7.04 -5.50
C LEU A 125 -1.15 7.30 -5.24
N LEU A 126 -2.02 6.34 -5.56
CA LEU A 126 -3.46 6.43 -5.34
C LEU A 126 -3.92 5.87 -3.97
N LEU A 127 -3.08 5.13 -3.25
CA LEU A 127 -3.47 4.46 -2.00
C LEU A 127 -4.06 5.40 -0.95
N SER A 128 -3.46 6.57 -0.75
CA SER A 128 -3.94 7.55 0.24
C SER A 128 -5.33 8.07 -0.11
N THR A 129 -5.56 8.39 -1.38
CA THR A 129 -6.85 8.90 -1.88
C THR A 129 -7.94 7.82 -1.75
N ILE A 130 -7.61 6.58 -2.09
CA ILE A 130 -8.55 5.45 -1.96
C ILE A 130 -8.86 5.18 -0.49
N LEU A 131 -7.85 5.22 0.38
CA LEU A 131 -8.06 5.05 1.82
C LEU A 131 -8.96 6.16 2.39
N GLN A 132 -8.74 7.42 2.00
CA GLN A 132 -9.57 8.56 2.40
C GLN A 132 -11.01 8.45 1.91
N SER A 133 -11.24 7.81 0.76
CA SER A 133 -12.59 7.54 0.27
C SER A 133 -13.34 6.46 1.06
N GLY A 134 -12.64 5.73 1.95
CA GLY A 134 -13.20 4.61 2.70
C GLY A 134 -13.37 3.32 1.90
N ASN A 135 -12.99 3.29 0.61
CA ASN A 135 -13.12 2.10 -0.23
C ASN A 135 -12.02 1.06 0.10
N LEU A 136 -12.25 0.30 1.16
CA LEU A 136 -11.29 -0.69 1.66
C LEU A 136 -11.06 -1.87 0.71
N ILE A 137 -12.04 -2.21 -0.14
CA ILE A 137 -11.89 -3.26 -1.16
C ILE A 137 -10.89 -2.83 -2.23
N LYS A 138 -11.06 -1.62 -2.78
CA LYS A 138 -10.13 -1.08 -3.77
C LYS A 138 -8.77 -0.78 -3.16
N TYR A 139 -8.73 -0.37 -1.89
CA TYR A 139 -7.49 -0.17 -1.15
C TYR A 139 -6.70 -1.48 -1.06
N GLU A 140 -7.35 -2.57 -0.65
CA GLU A 140 -6.74 -3.91 -0.58
C GLU A 140 -6.21 -4.36 -1.94
N GLU A 141 -7.01 -4.22 -3.00
CA GLU A 141 -6.61 -4.56 -4.36
C GLU A 141 -5.34 -3.79 -4.78
N TYR A 142 -5.34 -2.47 -4.62
CA TYR A 142 -4.22 -1.64 -5.03
C TYR A 142 -2.99 -1.91 -4.17
N LEU A 143 -3.17 -2.09 -2.86
CA LEU A 143 -2.07 -2.37 -1.95
C LEU A 143 -1.42 -3.73 -2.28
N THR A 144 -2.22 -4.71 -2.69
CA THR A 144 -1.74 -6.01 -3.20
C THR A 144 -0.87 -5.84 -4.44
N LYS A 145 -1.31 -5.03 -5.41
CA LYS A 145 -0.51 -4.73 -6.62
C LYS A 145 0.81 -4.02 -6.30
N VAL A 146 0.80 -3.11 -5.33
CA VAL A 146 2.02 -2.44 -4.85
C VAL A 146 2.98 -3.43 -4.20
N ALA A 147 2.48 -4.32 -3.34
CA ALA A 147 3.27 -5.35 -2.68
C ALA A 147 3.87 -6.36 -3.68
N MET A 148 3.10 -6.75 -4.70
CA MET A 148 3.58 -7.59 -5.81
C MET A 148 4.69 -6.90 -6.63
N GLY A 149 4.77 -5.57 -6.59
CA GLY A 149 5.89 -4.77 -7.12
C GLY A 149 7.14 -4.76 -6.23
N ASN A 150 7.24 -5.68 -5.26
CA ASN A 150 8.34 -5.81 -4.30
C ASN A 150 8.47 -4.61 -3.32
N ASP A 151 7.37 -3.92 -3.03
CA ASP A 151 7.34 -2.88 -2.01
C ASP A 151 7.18 -3.48 -0.61
N ILE A 152 8.27 -3.47 0.16
CA ILE A 152 8.37 -4.06 1.49
C ILE A 152 7.37 -3.43 2.48
N LEU A 153 7.13 -2.11 2.36
CA LEU A 153 6.19 -1.42 3.23
C LEU A 153 4.76 -1.82 2.91
N ALA A 154 4.42 -1.99 1.63
CA ALA A 154 3.10 -2.48 1.22
C ALA A 154 2.84 -3.91 1.71
N CYS A 155 3.85 -4.80 1.66
CA CYS A 155 3.75 -6.14 2.28
C CYS A 155 3.43 -6.04 3.78
N TYR A 156 4.15 -5.18 4.52
CA TYR A 156 3.86 -4.95 5.94
C TYR A 156 2.44 -4.40 6.17
N GLN A 157 2.00 -3.46 5.33
CA GLN A 157 0.65 -2.88 5.42
C GLN A 157 -0.45 -3.90 5.11
N LEU A 158 -0.25 -4.83 4.17
CA LEU A 158 -1.17 -5.96 3.93
C LEU A 158 -1.21 -6.88 5.15
N GLY A 159 -0.06 -7.18 5.75
CA GLY A 159 0.01 -7.93 7.01
C GLY A 159 -0.86 -7.29 8.09
N ASN A 160 -0.76 -5.97 8.27
CA ASN A 160 -1.59 -5.24 9.23
C ASN A 160 -3.08 -5.27 8.87
N LEU A 161 -3.41 -5.14 7.58
CA LEU A 161 -4.79 -5.19 7.09
C LEU A 161 -5.43 -6.55 7.42
N TYR A 162 -4.80 -7.65 7.02
CA TYR A 162 -5.36 -8.99 7.26
C TYR A 162 -5.35 -9.37 8.75
N LEU A 163 -4.35 -8.93 9.52
CA LEU A 163 -4.36 -9.10 10.97
C LEU A 163 -5.54 -8.37 11.61
N THR A 164 -5.84 -7.17 11.12
CA THR A 164 -7.01 -6.40 11.54
C THR A 164 -8.31 -7.14 11.24
N LEU A 165 -8.46 -7.70 10.03
CA LEU A 165 -9.64 -8.52 9.68
C LEU A 165 -9.79 -9.73 10.60
N TYR A 166 -8.70 -10.44 10.88
CA TYR A 166 -8.67 -11.55 11.84
C TYR A 166 -9.14 -11.13 13.26
N LEU A 167 -8.69 -9.96 13.74
CA LEU A 167 -9.08 -9.43 15.05
C LEU A 167 -10.56 -9.02 15.08
N ILE A 168 -11.03 -8.32 14.04
CA ILE A 168 -12.44 -7.92 13.88
C ILE A 168 -13.34 -9.16 13.94
N GLN A 169 -12.96 -10.23 13.23
CA GLN A 169 -13.72 -11.47 13.18
C GLN A 169 -13.66 -12.24 14.51
N SER A 170 -12.54 -12.18 15.22
CA SER A 170 -12.43 -12.74 16.58
C SER A 170 -13.31 -12.02 17.59
N GLU A 171 -13.61 -10.74 17.34
CA GLU A 171 -14.47 -9.89 18.17
C GLU A 171 -15.94 -9.87 17.72
N LEU A 172 -16.30 -10.38 16.52
CA LEU A 172 -17.67 -10.39 15.97
C LEU A 172 -18.70 -11.02 16.94
N GLY A 173 -18.28 -11.99 17.75
CA GLY A 173 -19.13 -12.63 18.75
C GLY A 173 -19.29 -11.87 20.08
N LYS A 174 -18.59 -10.74 20.28
CA LYS A 174 -18.45 -10.10 21.61
C LYS A 174 -18.96 -8.67 21.71
N ARG A 175 -19.13 -7.91 20.62
CA ARG A 175 -19.65 -6.53 20.67
C ARG A 175 -20.54 -6.22 19.47
N GLY A 176 -21.81 -5.97 19.74
CA GLY A 176 -22.74 -5.35 18.79
C GLY A 176 -22.60 -3.83 18.80
N SER A 177 -22.88 -3.22 17.64
CA SER A 177 -23.06 -1.78 17.40
C SER A 177 -21.79 -0.92 17.32
N GLY A 178 -21.41 -0.54 16.09
CA GLY A 178 -20.42 0.50 15.80
C GLY A 178 -19.44 0.23 14.65
N ARG A 179 -19.58 -0.87 13.89
CA ARG A 179 -18.62 -1.23 12.84
C ARG A 179 -18.94 -0.58 11.49
N ASN A 180 -17.88 -0.21 10.79
CA ASN A 180 -18.00 0.39 9.47
C ASN A 180 -18.54 -0.65 8.46
N LYS A 181 -19.39 -0.22 7.53
CA LYS A 181 -20.01 -1.11 6.54
C LYS A 181 -18.95 -1.71 5.62
N GLU A 182 -17.99 -0.90 5.21
CA GLU A 182 -16.89 -1.24 4.33
C GLU A 182 -15.92 -2.24 5.00
N GLU A 183 -15.66 -2.08 6.30
CA GLU A 183 -14.87 -3.05 7.08
C GLU A 183 -15.57 -4.40 7.15
N THR A 184 -16.89 -4.39 7.40
CA THR A 184 -17.69 -5.60 7.45
C THR A 184 -17.74 -6.29 6.08
N GLN A 185 -17.84 -5.50 5.00
CA GLN A 185 -17.83 -6.00 3.64
C GLN A 185 -16.48 -6.63 3.29
N LEU A 186 -15.36 -5.96 3.57
CA LEU A 186 -14.04 -6.54 3.33
C LEU A 186 -13.81 -7.78 4.21
N ALA A 187 -14.15 -7.73 5.50
CA ALA A 187 -14.03 -8.87 6.40
C ALA A 187 -14.89 -10.06 5.96
N SER A 188 -16.01 -9.86 5.27
CA SER A 188 -16.86 -10.96 4.77
C SER A 188 -16.24 -11.74 3.61
N ARG A 189 -15.20 -11.19 2.95
CA ARG A 189 -14.51 -11.85 1.82
C ARG A 189 -13.54 -12.94 2.26
N TYR A 190 -13.18 -12.96 3.55
CA TYR A 190 -12.17 -13.86 4.10
C TYR A 190 -12.72 -14.56 5.34
N THR A 191 -12.38 -15.82 5.53
CA THR A 191 -12.56 -16.49 6.81
C THR A 191 -11.53 -15.99 7.82
N LYS A 192 -11.77 -16.32 9.09
CA LYS A 192 -10.83 -16.01 10.19
C LYS A 192 -9.47 -16.68 10.00
N ASP A 193 -9.46 -17.94 9.59
CA ASP A 193 -8.22 -18.65 9.39
C ASP A 193 -7.45 -18.14 8.16
N GLU A 194 -8.16 -17.81 7.07
CA GLU A 194 -7.55 -17.18 5.87
C GLU A 194 -6.94 -15.81 6.20
N SER A 195 -7.67 -14.96 6.93
CA SER A 195 -7.16 -13.64 7.32
C SER A 195 -5.88 -13.76 8.15
N ARG A 196 -5.82 -14.73 9.08
CA ARG A 196 -4.61 -14.99 9.86
C ARG A 196 -3.46 -15.50 8.99
N GLN A 197 -3.75 -16.40 8.06
CA GLN A 197 -2.75 -16.96 7.16
C GLN A 197 -2.16 -15.87 6.26
N LEU A 198 -3.00 -15.08 5.60
CA LEU A 198 -2.57 -13.96 4.76
C LEU A 198 -1.73 -12.95 5.55
N ALA A 199 -2.14 -12.62 6.77
CA ALA A 199 -1.33 -11.75 7.63
C ALA A 199 0.08 -12.30 7.85
N THR A 200 0.19 -13.60 8.12
CA THR A 200 1.46 -14.30 8.35
C THR A 200 2.33 -14.27 7.09
N GLU A 201 1.76 -14.65 5.94
CA GLU A 201 2.49 -14.70 4.66
C GLU A 201 3.02 -13.31 4.26
N TRP A 202 2.22 -12.26 4.39
CA TRP A 202 2.65 -10.91 4.03
C TRP A 202 3.71 -10.36 4.99
N TYR A 203 3.62 -10.68 6.28
CA TYR A 203 4.69 -10.34 7.22
C TYR A 203 5.98 -11.09 6.91
N GLU A 204 5.94 -12.37 6.56
CA GLU A 204 7.15 -13.13 6.19
C GLU A 204 7.87 -12.48 5.00
N ILE A 205 7.13 -12.04 3.97
CA ILE A 205 7.70 -11.32 2.83
C ILE A 205 8.33 -9.98 3.29
N ALA A 206 7.62 -9.22 4.12
CA ALA A 206 8.15 -7.96 4.64
C ALA A 206 9.42 -8.15 5.50
N ILE A 207 9.45 -9.22 6.30
CA ILE A 207 10.59 -9.60 7.14
C ILE A 207 11.79 -10.01 6.29
N ALA A 208 11.58 -10.79 5.24
CA ALA A 208 12.62 -11.13 4.28
C ALA A 208 13.20 -9.89 3.58
N GLY A 209 12.39 -8.84 3.42
CA GLY A 209 12.81 -7.50 2.99
C GLY A 209 13.46 -6.63 4.06
N GLY A 210 13.61 -7.11 5.30
CA GLY A 210 14.26 -6.38 6.41
C GLY A 210 13.31 -5.50 7.25
N HIS A 211 11.99 -5.67 7.15
CA HIS A 211 11.04 -4.86 7.92
C HIS A 211 10.96 -5.29 9.39
N ALA A 212 11.75 -4.68 10.27
CA ALA A 212 11.87 -5.07 11.68
C ALA A 212 10.54 -5.04 12.46
N GLN A 213 9.64 -4.09 12.17
CA GLN A 213 8.33 -4.03 12.83
C GLN A 213 7.43 -5.23 12.44
N ALA A 214 7.60 -5.77 11.23
CA ALA A 214 6.85 -6.96 10.81
C ALA A 214 7.31 -8.18 11.62
N ALA A 215 8.62 -8.28 11.89
CA ALA A 215 9.19 -9.32 12.73
C ALA A 215 8.67 -9.22 14.18
N LEU A 216 8.54 -8.01 14.73
CA LEU A 216 7.95 -7.82 16.06
C LEU A 216 6.49 -8.29 16.14
N VAL A 217 5.67 -7.94 15.14
CA VAL A 217 4.26 -8.39 15.10
C VAL A 217 4.17 -9.90 14.92
N MET A 218 5.01 -10.49 14.06
CA MET A 218 5.10 -11.94 13.86
C MET A 218 5.46 -12.66 15.17
N ALA A 219 6.42 -12.14 15.93
CA ALA A 219 6.79 -12.69 17.24
C ALA A 219 5.59 -12.73 18.20
N GLY A 220 4.82 -11.63 18.29
CA GLY A 220 3.60 -11.57 19.09
C GLY A 220 2.54 -12.57 18.63
N LEU A 221 2.34 -12.73 17.31
CA LEU A 221 1.36 -13.65 16.72
C LEU A 221 1.72 -15.12 17.00
N LEU A 222 2.99 -15.49 16.86
CA LEU A 222 3.48 -16.84 17.16
C LEU A 222 3.42 -17.15 18.65
N ARG A 223 3.68 -16.15 19.51
CA ARG A 223 3.50 -16.28 20.95
C ARG A 223 2.06 -16.61 21.32
N GLN A 224 1.08 -15.93 20.74
CA GLN A 224 -0.35 -16.27 20.95
C GLN A 224 -0.72 -17.68 20.48
N GLN A 225 0.05 -18.26 19.55
CA GLN A 225 -0.13 -19.62 19.05
C GLN A 225 0.66 -20.68 19.85
N ASN A 226 1.29 -20.29 20.97
CA ASN A 226 2.22 -21.11 21.74
C ASN A 226 3.47 -21.57 20.98
N LYS A 227 3.79 -20.96 19.82
CA LYS A 227 5.00 -21.23 19.03
C LYS A 227 6.17 -20.37 19.54
N HIS A 228 6.55 -20.61 20.79
CA HIS A 228 7.47 -19.76 21.53
C HIS A 228 8.88 -19.70 20.91
N GLU A 229 9.42 -20.82 20.45
CA GLU A 229 10.78 -20.85 19.87
C GLU A 229 10.85 -20.12 18.52
N GLU A 230 9.86 -20.34 17.64
CA GLU A 230 9.77 -19.63 16.36
C GLU A 230 9.57 -18.13 16.58
N GLY A 231 8.67 -17.75 17.49
CA GLY A 231 8.43 -16.35 17.84
C GLY A 231 9.67 -15.65 18.38
N LEU A 232 10.52 -16.36 19.12
CA LEU A 232 11.75 -15.81 19.70
C LEU A 232 12.75 -15.39 18.62
N ARG A 233 12.87 -16.18 17.55
CA ARG A 233 13.75 -15.86 16.41
C ARG A 233 13.33 -14.57 15.73
N TYR A 234 12.03 -14.36 15.56
CA TYR A 234 11.51 -13.11 14.99
C TYR A 234 11.68 -11.92 15.92
N LEU A 235 11.58 -12.13 17.24
CA LEU A 235 11.86 -11.08 18.21
C LEU A 235 13.33 -10.64 18.15
N GLU A 236 14.27 -11.58 18.10
CA GLU A 236 15.71 -11.29 17.96
C GLU A 236 16.00 -10.53 16.66
N LEU A 237 15.32 -10.91 15.56
CA LEU A 237 15.44 -10.21 14.29
C LEU A 237 14.90 -8.76 14.35
N ALA A 238 13.82 -8.53 15.10
CA ALA A 238 13.27 -7.20 15.33
C ALA A 238 14.20 -6.33 16.19
N GLU A 239 14.84 -6.93 17.20
CA GLU A 239 15.81 -6.25 18.08
C GLU A 239 17.07 -5.83 17.33
N ALA A 240 17.59 -6.68 16.45
CA ALA A 240 18.80 -6.40 15.67
C ALA A 240 18.66 -5.21 14.71
N ASN A 241 17.43 -4.88 14.29
CA ASN A 241 17.18 -4.00 13.15
C ASN A 241 16.28 -2.78 13.46
N SER A 242 15.95 -2.46 14.72
CA SER A 242 14.96 -1.39 15.01
C SER A 242 15.37 -0.34 16.04
N GLY A 243 14.92 0.90 15.80
CA GLY A 243 14.79 1.98 16.79
C GLY A 243 13.52 1.87 17.65
N HIS A 244 12.85 0.71 17.68
CA HIS A 244 11.63 0.45 18.45
C HIS A 244 11.91 -0.26 19.78
N SER A 245 13.03 0.13 20.41
CA SER A 245 13.64 -0.54 21.56
C SER A 245 12.69 -0.77 22.74
N GLU A 246 11.74 0.14 22.97
CA GLU A 246 10.83 0.03 24.12
C GLU A 246 9.81 -1.11 23.94
N ARG A 247 9.19 -1.24 22.76
CA ARG A 247 8.17 -2.29 22.52
C ARG A 247 8.82 -3.67 22.39
N THR A 248 9.97 -3.74 21.73
CA THR A 248 10.77 -4.97 21.65
C THR A 248 11.25 -5.39 23.05
N ALA A 249 11.82 -4.47 23.84
CA ALA A 249 12.27 -4.75 25.20
C ALA A 249 11.13 -5.17 26.14
N LYS A 250 9.96 -4.54 26.03
CA LYS A 250 8.76 -4.93 26.80
C LYS A 250 8.35 -6.36 26.47
N LEU A 251 8.25 -6.69 25.18
CA LEU A 251 7.90 -8.05 24.75
C LEU A 251 8.96 -9.07 25.17
N ARG A 252 10.25 -8.71 25.10
CA ARG A 252 11.38 -9.55 25.51
C ARG A 252 11.38 -9.81 27.02
N GLY A 253 11.20 -8.79 27.84
CA GLY A 253 11.17 -8.89 29.30
C GLY A 253 10.06 -9.82 29.80
N SER A 254 8.94 -9.88 29.08
CA SER A 254 7.80 -10.73 29.41
C SER A 254 7.70 -12.01 28.56
N TRP A 255 8.75 -12.38 27.81
CA TRP A 255 8.66 -13.47 26.84
C TRP A 255 8.35 -14.84 27.46
N HIS A 256 8.88 -15.11 28.65
CA HIS A 256 8.70 -16.36 29.38
C HIS A 256 7.55 -16.30 30.39
N ASP A 257 6.90 -15.14 30.54
CA ASP A 257 5.75 -15.00 31.43
C ASP A 257 4.51 -15.59 30.75
N VAL A 258 4.04 -16.74 31.23
CA VAL A 258 2.87 -17.43 30.67
C VAL A 258 1.57 -16.63 30.85
N GLN A 259 1.50 -15.75 31.85
CA GLN A 259 0.32 -14.91 32.11
C GLN A 259 0.31 -13.64 31.25
N PHE A 260 1.47 -13.25 30.69
CA PHE A 260 1.57 -12.07 29.85
C PHE A 260 0.88 -12.28 28.50
N THR A 261 -0.18 -11.50 28.28
CA THR A 261 -0.90 -11.44 27.01
C THR A 261 -0.42 -10.26 26.18
N VAL A 262 -0.10 -10.55 24.92
CA VAL A 262 0.30 -9.53 23.95
C VAL A 262 -0.96 -9.00 23.27
N ASP A 263 -1.22 -7.69 23.36
CA ASP A 263 -2.14 -7.04 22.45
C ASP A 263 -1.42 -6.79 21.11
N LEU A 264 -1.81 -7.54 20.08
CA LEU A 264 -1.22 -7.38 18.75
C LEU A 264 -1.46 -5.99 18.16
N LYS A 265 -2.48 -5.26 18.63
CA LYS A 265 -2.75 -3.87 18.22
C LYS A 265 -1.65 -2.93 18.68
N ASP A 266 -1.08 -3.14 19.86
CA ASP A 266 0.03 -2.35 20.39
C ASP A 266 1.34 -2.59 19.63
N LEU A 267 1.48 -3.78 19.02
CA LEU A 267 2.64 -4.11 18.19
C LEU A 267 2.50 -3.59 16.76
N MET A 268 1.31 -3.24 16.29
CA MET A 268 1.16 -2.56 15.00
C MET A 268 1.58 -1.08 15.11
N SER A 269 2.10 -0.50 14.03
CA SER A 269 2.37 0.94 14.02
C SER A 269 1.06 1.73 14.09
N LEU A 270 1.01 2.76 14.95
CA LEU A 270 -0.20 3.56 15.23
C LEU A 270 -0.74 4.32 14.01
N HIS A 271 0.09 4.52 12.98
CA HIS A 271 -0.27 5.32 11.80
C HIS A 271 -1.38 4.67 10.97
N PHE A 272 -1.39 3.33 10.85
CA PHE A 272 -2.43 2.61 10.12
C PHE A 272 -3.77 2.64 10.87
N TRP A 273 -3.76 2.42 12.19
CA TRP A 273 -4.96 2.43 13.03
C TRP A 273 -5.63 3.81 13.12
N SER A 274 -4.83 4.87 13.20
CA SER A 274 -5.32 6.26 13.26
C SER A 274 -5.99 6.71 11.97
N TYR A 275 -5.44 6.37 10.80
CA TYR A 275 -5.94 6.86 9.51
C TYR A 275 -6.98 5.92 8.87
N ALA A 276 -6.83 4.61 8.99
CA ALA A 276 -7.72 3.65 8.31
C ALA A 276 -9.00 3.33 9.11
N MET A 277 -8.96 3.42 10.45
CA MET A 277 -10.04 2.85 11.31
C MET A 277 -10.58 3.80 12.40
N CYS A 278 -10.12 5.06 12.46
CA CYS A 278 -10.59 6.03 13.46
C CYS A 278 -11.32 7.25 12.89
N TRP A 279 -11.70 7.23 11.60
CA TRP A 279 -12.41 8.36 11.00
C TRP A 279 -13.78 8.61 11.63
N ASP A 280 -14.49 7.55 12.02
CA ASP A 280 -15.86 7.65 12.54
C ASP A 280 -15.93 8.15 14.00
N ARG A 281 -14.84 8.04 14.77
CA ARG A 281 -14.81 8.46 16.19
C ARG A 281 -14.42 9.93 16.36
N GLN A 282 -13.48 10.43 15.56
CA GLN A 282 -13.06 11.84 15.63
C GLN A 282 -14.06 12.79 14.95
N LEU A 283 -14.71 12.39 13.86
CA LEU A 283 -15.77 13.19 13.23
C LEU A 283 -17.07 13.21 14.04
N ARG A 284 -17.45 12.12 14.74
CA ARG A 284 -18.61 12.15 15.65
C ARG A 284 -18.39 13.04 16.87
N LEU A 285 -17.18 13.06 17.44
CA LEU A 285 -16.88 13.95 18.56
C LEU A 285 -16.87 15.43 18.14
N LEU A 286 -16.43 15.74 16.92
CA LEU A 286 -16.46 17.11 16.38
C LEU A 286 -17.88 17.54 15.95
N THR A 287 -18.70 16.63 15.41
CA THR A 287 -20.09 16.91 15.04
C THR A 287 -21.04 16.95 16.24
N GLU A 288 -20.83 16.14 17.29
CA GLU A 288 -21.63 16.23 18.53
C GLU A 288 -21.28 17.45 19.38
N ALA A 289 -20.01 17.87 19.41
CA ALA A 289 -19.60 19.08 20.12
C ALA A 289 -20.19 20.35 19.48
N THR A 290 -20.23 20.39 18.13
CA THR A 290 -20.85 21.49 17.39
C THR A 290 -22.38 21.43 17.45
N TRP A 291 -23.01 20.26 17.37
CA TRP A 291 -24.47 20.16 17.55
C TRP A 291 -24.95 20.53 18.95
N LYS A 292 -24.21 20.16 20.01
CA LYS A 292 -24.55 20.56 21.38
C LYS A 292 -24.44 22.09 21.55
N GLN A 293 -23.41 22.73 21.02
CA GLN A 293 -23.29 24.21 21.06
C GLN A 293 -24.44 24.92 20.34
N TRP A 294 -24.90 24.42 19.20
CA TRP A 294 -26.01 25.02 18.46
C TRP A 294 -27.38 24.77 19.10
N LYS A 295 -27.56 23.62 19.76
CA LYS A 295 -28.80 23.29 20.48
C LYS A 295 -29.03 24.15 21.72
N TRP A 296 -27.97 24.60 22.39
CA TRP A 296 -28.07 25.57 23.49
C TRP A 296 -28.38 27.00 23.00
N MET A 297 -27.88 27.40 21.83
CA MET A 297 -28.22 28.72 21.25
C MET A 297 -29.68 28.81 20.77
N PHE A 298 -30.27 27.71 20.30
CA PHE A 298 -31.67 27.69 19.84
C PHE A 298 -32.72 27.54 20.95
N LEU A 299 -32.31 27.17 22.17
CA LEU A 299 -33.21 27.07 23.34
C LEU A 299 -33.15 28.31 24.25
N ALA A 300 -32.32 29.31 23.89
CA ALA A 300 -32.14 30.56 24.63
C ALA A 300 -32.68 31.79 23.88
N LEU A 301 -33.43 31.58 22.79
CA LEU A 301 -34.24 32.57 22.06
C LEU A 301 -35.72 32.19 22.19
#